data_AF-A0A7R9YZB4-F1
#
_entry.id   AF-A0A7R9YZB4-F1
#
_cell.length_a   1.000
_cell.length_b   1.000
_cell.length_c   1.000
_cell.angle_alpha   90.00
_cell.angle_beta   90.00
_cell.angle_gamma   90.00
#
_symmetry.space_group_name_H-M   'P 1'
#
loop_
_entity.id
_entity.type
_entity.pdbx_description
1 polymer ?
#
loop_
_entity_poly.entity_id
_entity_poly.type
_entity_poly.pdbx_seq_one_letter_code
_entity_poly.pdbx_strand_id
1 'polypeptide(L)'
;AGAGFGKTTIASRIVTERDDVVVAHYFCRHDDRRFSCAKSMVLSIVYQLAQRFPQFRRRVSNILAKHGLNRGKLMGDKVNLSTIFTELVEIPLHSMKVSSYTRHVVVIDGLDESQSGNIL
;
A
#
# COMPACT_ATOMS: atom_id res chain seq x y z
N ALA A 1 22.23 -5.78 -4.01
CA ALA A 1 22.92 -4.68 -3.31
C ALA A 1 22.63 -4.76 -1.82
N GLY A 2 23.65 -4.86 -0.97
CA GLY A 2 23.51 -5.16 0.47
C GLY A 2 22.93 -4.04 1.33
N ALA A 3 22.81 -4.27 2.65
CA ALA A 3 22.48 -3.24 3.63
C ALA A 3 23.55 -2.14 3.65
N GLY A 4 23.18 -0.90 3.98
CA GLY A 4 24.12 0.23 4.10
C GLY A 4 24.51 0.96 2.82
N PHE A 5 24.04 0.53 1.64
CA PHE A 5 24.31 1.20 0.35
C PHE A 5 23.45 2.45 0.08
N GLY A 6 22.73 2.97 1.09
CA GLY A 6 21.93 4.20 0.95
C GLY A 6 20.65 4.07 0.12
N LYS A 7 20.17 2.85 -0.18
CA LYS A 7 18.93 2.62 -0.95
C LYS A 7 17.72 3.33 -0.33
N THR A 8 17.49 3.10 0.96
CA THR A 8 16.43 3.76 1.73
C THR A 8 16.61 5.27 1.77
N THR A 9 17.85 5.77 1.79
CA THR A 9 18.13 7.20 1.72
C THR A 9 17.68 7.80 0.39
N ILE A 10 18.00 7.15 -0.74
CA ILE A 10 17.55 7.55 -2.07
C ILE A 10 16.02 7.47 -2.17
N ALA A 11 15.41 6.37 -1.71
CA ALA A 11 13.97 6.21 -1.72
C ALA A 11 13.26 7.29 -0.87
N SER A 12 13.79 7.60 0.31
CA SER A 12 13.28 8.67 1.18
C SER A 12 13.40 10.04 0.53
N ARG A 13 14.50 10.30 -0.20
CA ARG A 13 14.69 11.54 -0.94
C ARG A 13 13.65 11.69 -2.05
N ILE A 14 13.43 10.63 -2.84
CA ILE A 14 12.41 10.61 -3.90
C ILE A 14 11.03 10.91 -3.32
N VAL A 15 10.63 10.21 -2.25
CA VAL A 15 9.33 10.43 -1.60
C VAL A 15 9.17 11.89 -1.14
N THR A 16 10.22 12.49 -0.58
CA THR A 16 10.16 13.85 -0.04
C THR A 16 10.14 14.91 -1.13
N GLU A 17 10.94 14.74 -2.19
CA GLU A 17 11.10 15.75 -3.25
C GLU A 17 10.05 15.65 -4.35
N ARG A 18 9.40 14.49 -4.49
CA ARG A 18 8.50 14.19 -5.61
C ARG A 18 7.06 13.92 -5.18
N ASP A 19 6.55 14.65 -4.19
CA ASP A 19 5.14 14.59 -3.74
C ASP A 19 4.12 15.02 -4.82
N ASP A 20 4.62 15.60 -5.91
CA ASP A 20 3.85 15.86 -7.14
C ASP A 20 3.42 14.57 -7.84
N VAL A 21 4.22 13.51 -7.77
CA VAL A 21 3.97 12.23 -8.45
C VAL A 21 3.92 11.03 -7.51
N VAL A 22 4.57 11.07 -6.35
CA VAL A 22 4.52 10.01 -5.34
C VAL A 22 3.22 10.13 -4.56
N VAL A 23 2.39 9.10 -4.64
CA VAL A 23 1.02 9.11 -4.07
C VAL A 23 0.84 8.19 -2.88
N ALA A 24 1.79 7.29 -2.68
CA ALA A 24 1.91 6.49 -1.48
C ALA A 24 3.34 5.98 -1.35
N HIS A 25 3.76 5.68 -0.13
CA HIS A 25 5.04 5.03 0.13
C HIS A 25 4.99 4.10 1.34
N TYR A 26 5.88 3.12 1.36
CA TYR A 26 6.09 2.25 2.51
C TYR A 26 7.55 1.85 2.62
N PHE A 27 8.11 2.05 3.82
CA PHE A 27 9.44 1.60 4.18
C PHE A 27 9.29 0.39 5.10
N CYS A 28 9.54 -0.80 4.57
CA CYS A 28 9.63 -1.99 5.39
C CYS A 28 10.80 -1.85 6.35
N ARG A 29 10.60 -2.27 7.59
CA ARG A 29 11.64 -2.27 8.62
C ARG A 29 11.58 -3.59 9.38
N HIS A 30 12.68 -4.32 9.36
CA HIS A 30 12.80 -5.64 9.97
C HIS A 30 12.64 -5.63 11.51
N ASP A 31 12.91 -4.51 12.18
CA ASP A 31 12.89 -4.38 13.64
C ASP A 31 11.51 -4.00 14.22
N ASP A 32 10.55 -3.60 13.39
CA ASP A 32 9.19 -3.29 13.82
C ASP A 32 8.20 -4.27 13.19
N ARG A 33 7.63 -5.16 14.02
CA ARG A 33 6.61 -6.16 13.63
C ARG A 33 5.40 -5.56 12.91
N ARG A 34 5.16 -4.25 13.03
CA ARG A 34 4.10 -3.55 12.29
C ARG A 34 4.47 -3.34 10.81
N PHE A 35 5.77 -3.29 10.51
CA PHE A 35 6.35 -3.10 9.17
C PHE A 35 6.78 -4.38 8.47
N SER A 36 6.68 -5.52 9.16
CA SER A 36 6.97 -6.83 8.60
C SER A 36 5.73 -7.58 8.08
N CYS A 37 4.52 -7.03 8.25
CA CYS A 37 3.27 -7.68 7.82
C CYS A 37 2.78 -7.13 6.48
N ALA A 38 2.73 -7.97 5.45
CA ALA A 38 2.28 -7.59 4.11
C ALA A 38 0.85 -7.00 4.10
N LYS A 39 -0.05 -7.47 4.98
CA LYS A 39 -1.38 -6.87 5.13
C LYS A 39 -1.31 -5.43 5.64
N SER A 40 -0.46 -5.16 6.63
CA SER A 40 -0.24 -3.80 7.15
C SER A 40 0.31 -2.88 6.07
N MET A 41 1.26 -3.36 5.26
CA MET A 41 1.80 -2.62 4.11
C MET A 41 0.67 -2.24 3.14
N VAL A 42 -0.08 -3.23 2.64
CA VAL A 42 -1.16 -2.98 1.67
C VAL A 42 -2.20 -2.02 2.23
N LEU A 43 -2.65 -2.21 3.48
CA LEU A 43 -3.63 -1.32 4.10
C LEU A 43 -3.08 0.11 4.29
N SER A 44 -1.78 0.26 4.54
CA SER A 44 -1.14 1.58 4.64
C SER A 44 -1.10 2.29 3.28
N ILE A 45 -0.80 1.55 2.19
CA ILE A 45 -0.86 2.08 0.82
C ILE A 45 -2.29 2.48 0.46
N VAL A 46 -3.28 1.62 0.73
CA VAL A 46 -4.71 1.91 0.49
C VAL A 46 -5.13 3.19 1.22
N TYR A 47 -4.71 3.36 2.47
CA TYR A 47 -5.01 4.57 3.23
C TYR A 47 -4.43 5.82 2.58
N GLN A 48 -3.15 5.80 2.20
CA GLN A 48 -2.49 6.94 1.54
C GLN A 48 -3.15 7.30 0.19
N LEU A 49 -3.44 6.29 -0.64
CA LEU A 49 -4.18 6.50 -1.89
C LEU A 49 -5.57 7.10 -1.65
N ALA A 50 -6.27 6.68 -0.60
CA ALA A 50 -7.56 7.24 -0.23
C ALA A 50 -7.48 8.70 0.26
N GLN A 51 -6.37 9.11 0.87
CA GLN A 51 -6.15 10.52 1.20
C GLN A 51 -5.89 11.36 -0.06
N ARG A 52 -5.16 10.81 -1.04
CA ARG A 52 -4.80 11.54 -2.27
C ARG A 52 -5.94 11.59 -3.29
N PHE A 53 -6.74 10.54 -3.39
CA PHE A 53 -7.74 10.38 -4.44
C PHE A 53 -9.16 10.19 -3.87
N PRO A 54 -10.01 11.25 -3.89
CA PRO A 54 -11.37 11.16 -3.35
C PRO A 54 -12.24 10.08 -4.02
N GLN A 55 -12.07 9.83 -5.32
CA GLN A 55 -12.80 8.77 -6.03
C GLN A 55 -12.40 7.37 -5.52
N PHE A 56 -11.10 7.12 -5.35
CA PHE A 56 -10.58 5.89 -4.77
C PHE A 56 -11.12 5.67 -3.37
N ARG A 57 -11.06 6.70 -2.52
CA ARG A 57 -11.60 6.67 -1.15
C ARG A 57 -13.06 6.23 -1.12
N ARG A 58 -13.91 6.86 -1.93
CA ARG A 58 -15.33 6.51 -2.01
C ARG A 58 -15.53 5.05 -2.39
N ARG A 59 -14.75 4.54 -3.34
CA ARG A 59 -14.87 3.15 -3.80
C ARG A 59 -14.47 2.16 -2.70
N VAL A 60 -13.33 2.40 -2.04
CA VAL A 60 -12.87 1.59 -0.91
C VAL A 60 -13.89 1.62 0.23
N SER A 61 -14.40 2.80 0.61
CA SER A 61 -15.43 2.92 1.65
C SER A 61 -16.69 2.12 1.32
N ASN A 62 -17.14 2.13 0.05
CA ASN A 62 -18.29 1.35 -0.37
C ASN A 62 -18.04 -0.16 -0.28
N ILE A 63 -16.85 -0.63 -0.63
CA ILE A 63 -16.47 -2.05 -0.51
C ILE A 63 -16.44 -2.45 0.96
N LEU A 64 -15.77 -1.66 1.81
CA LEU A 64 -15.71 -1.92 3.24
C LEU A 64 -17.10 -1.97 3.88
N ALA A 65 -17.98 -1.02 3.54
CA ALA A 65 -19.35 -0.99 4.04
C ALA A 65 -20.17 -2.18 3.53
N LYS A 66 -20.12 -2.49 2.23
CA LYS A 66 -20.86 -3.61 1.62
C LYS A 66 -20.51 -4.96 2.25
N HIS A 67 -19.25 -5.18 2.58
CA HIS A 67 -18.76 -6.43 3.16
C HIS A 67 -18.69 -6.40 4.70
N GLY A 68 -19.08 -5.28 5.34
CA GLY A 68 -18.95 -5.09 6.78
C GLY A 68 -17.52 -5.29 7.28
N LEU A 69 -16.52 -4.93 6.48
CA LEU A 69 -15.10 -5.09 6.78
C LEU A 69 -14.61 -3.92 7.64
N ASN A 70 -13.77 -4.24 8.61
CA ASN A 70 -13.06 -3.26 9.44
C ASN A 70 -11.61 -3.73 9.63
N ARG A 71 -10.78 -2.89 10.25
CA ARG A 71 -9.36 -3.20 10.46
C ARG A 71 -9.15 -4.56 11.16
N GLY A 72 -9.94 -4.88 12.18
CA GLY A 72 -9.84 -6.17 12.89
C GLY A 72 -10.10 -7.36 11.98
N LYS A 73 -11.15 -7.30 11.16
CA LYS A 73 -11.49 -8.36 10.19
C LYS A 73 -10.43 -8.51 9.09
N LEU A 74 -9.90 -7.40 8.59
CA LEU A 74 -8.87 -7.41 7.54
C LEU A 74 -7.54 -7.97 8.06
N MET A 75 -7.20 -7.68 9.32
CA MET A 75 -5.97 -8.20 9.94
C MET A 75 -6.10 -9.65 10.42
N GLY A 76 -7.32 -10.15 10.64
CA GLY A 76 -7.55 -11.54 11.04
C GLY A 76 -7.29 -12.55 9.92
N ASP A 77 -7.27 -13.84 10.26
CA ASP A 77 -6.85 -14.92 9.35
C ASP A 77 -7.88 -15.26 8.26
N LYS A 78 -9.13 -14.86 8.45
CA LYS A 78 -10.23 -15.17 7.51
C LYS A 78 -10.14 -14.45 6.17
N VAL A 79 -9.42 -13.33 6.11
CA VAL A 79 -9.23 -12.56 4.88
C VAL A 79 -7.76 -12.66 4.51
N ASN A 80 -7.45 -13.33 3.40
CA ASN A 80 -6.06 -13.46 2.96
C ASN A 80 -5.57 -12.18 2.26
N LEU A 81 -4.25 -12.06 2.09
CA LEU A 81 -3.64 -10.86 1.49
C LEU A 81 -4.10 -10.61 0.05
N SER A 82 -4.24 -11.68 -0.75
CA SER A 82 -4.68 -11.57 -2.14
C SER A 82 -6.06 -10.93 -2.24
N THR A 83 -7.01 -11.38 -1.42
CA THR A 83 -8.34 -10.77 -1.32
C THR A 83 -8.27 -9.30 -0.92
N ILE A 84 -7.44 -8.94 0.07
CA ILE A 84 -7.26 -7.53 0.47
C ILE A 84 -6.73 -6.70 -0.71
N PHE A 85 -5.73 -7.21 -1.43
CA PHE A 85 -5.13 -6.51 -2.55
C PHE A 85 -6.12 -6.33 -3.70
N THR A 86 -6.80 -7.39 -4.13
CA THR A 86 -7.78 -7.31 -5.23
C THR A 86 -8.94 -6.37 -4.87
N GLU A 87 -9.54 -6.54 -3.69
CA GLU A 87 -10.72 -5.77 -3.30
C GLU A 87 -10.41 -4.30 -2.98
N LEU A 88 -9.26 -4.02 -2.35
CA LEU A 88 -8.98 -2.66 -1.83
C LEU A 88 -7.96 -1.88 -2.67
N VAL A 89 -7.23 -2.54 -3.58
CA VAL A 89 -6.26 -1.89 -4.47
C VAL A 89 -6.71 -2.02 -5.92
N GLU A 90 -6.79 -3.24 -6.44
CA GLU A 90 -6.97 -3.50 -7.87
C GLU A 90 -8.33 -3.02 -8.39
N ILE A 91 -9.42 -3.47 -7.76
CA ILE A 91 -10.79 -3.10 -8.18
C ILE A 91 -11.01 -1.58 -8.07
N PRO A 92 -10.64 -0.91 -6.96
CA PRO A 92 -10.76 0.54 -6.86
C PRO A 92 -9.92 1.30 -7.89
N LEU A 93 -8.65 0.92 -8.12
CA LEU A 93 -7.78 1.57 -9.11
C LEU A 93 -8.32 1.43 -10.54
N HIS A 94 -8.75 0.22 -10.95
CA HIS A 94 -9.31 0.00 -12.29
C HIS A 94 -10.56 0.84 -12.56
N SER A 95 -11.32 1.15 -11.51
CA SER A 95 -12.53 1.96 -11.63
C SER A 95 -12.26 3.47 -11.72
N MET A 96 -11.02 3.91 -11.46
CA MET A 96 -10.64 5.32 -11.53
C MET A 96 -10.48 5.78 -12.96
N LYS A 97 -11.06 6.94 -13.27
CA LYS A 97 -10.75 7.67 -14.50
C LYS A 97 -9.56 8.59 -14.23
N VAL A 98 -8.35 8.07 -14.39
CA VAL A 98 -7.13 8.89 -14.27
C VAL A 98 -6.84 9.55 -15.62
N SER A 99 -6.60 10.86 -15.62
CA SER A 99 -6.16 11.56 -16.84
C SER A 99 -4.82 11.02 -17.29
N SER A 100 -4.69 10.68 -18.57
CA SER A 100 -3.50 10.05 -19.19
C SER A 100 -2.19 10.83 -19.03
N TYR A 101 -2.26 12.10 -18.62
CA TYR A 101 -1.12 13.03 -18.61
C TYR A 101 -0.29 13.04 -17.33
N THR A 102 -0.76 12.40 -16.24
CA THR A 102 -0.07 12.41 -14.94
C THR A 102 0.34 11.01 -14.52
N ARG A 103 1.65 10.83 -14.31
CA ARG A 103 2.21 9.59 -13.76
C ARG A 103 2.15 9.66 -12.24
N HIS A 104 1.62 8.61 -11.63
CA HIS A 104 1.58 8.45 -10.19
C HIS A 104 2.44 7.26 -9.79
N VAL A 105 3.18 7.38 -8.69
CA VAL A 105 4.17 6.40 -8.25
C VAL A 105 3.86 5.99 -6.82
N VAL A 106 3.94 4.68 -6.57
CA VAL A 106 3.98 4.13 -5.21
C VAL A 106 5.40 3.63 -4.96
N VAL A 107 6.03 4.09 -3.88
CA VAL A 107 7.40 3.68 -3.52
C VAL A 107 7.36 2.65 -2.41
N ILE A 108 7.93 1.47 -2.64
CA ILE A 108 8.08 0.43 -1.63
C ILE A 108 9.56 0.08 -1.55
N ASP A 109 10.16 0.20 -0.36
CA ASP A 109 11.56 -0.10 -0.11
C ASP A 109 11.70 -1.10 1.05
N GLY A 110 12.65 -2.02 0.92
CA GLY A 110 12.88 -3.12 1.86
C GLY A 110 11.84 -4.25 1.79
N LEU A 111 11.19 -4.49 0.65
CA LEU A 111 10.16 -5.53 0.52
C LEU A 111 10.69 -6.93 0.93
N ASP A 112 11.96 -7.20 0.67
CA ASP A 112 12.69 -8.40 1.09
C ASP A 112 12.84 -8.55 2.61
N GLU A 113 12.68 -7.46 3.37
CA GLU A 113 12.68 -7.45 4.83
C GLU A 113 11.28 -7.72 5.43
N SER A 114 10.25 -7.87 4.60
CA SER A 114 8.90 -8.25 5.06
C SER A 114 8.83 -9.75 5.37
N GLN A 115 8.09 -10.13 6.41
CA GLN A 115 7.94 -11.54 6.75
C GLN A 115 7.06 -12.24 5.71
N SER A 116 7.67 -13.17 4.99
CA SER A 116 7.01 -14.11 4.09
C SER A 116 6.09 -15.04 4.88
N GLY A 117 4.82 -14.66 5.04
CA GLY A 117 3.79 -15.67 5.15
C GLY A 117 3.59 -16.26 3.76
N ASN A 118 4.20 -17.41 3.46
CA ASN A 118 4.17 -18.15 2.18
C ASN A 118 3.19 -17.58 1.15
N ILE A 119 3.71 -16.80 0.20
CA ILE A 119 3.01 -16.45 -1.04
C ILE A 119 3.76 -17.14 -2.17
N LEU A 120 3.68 -18.47 -2.18
CA LEU A 120 3.74 -19.33 -3.36
C LEU A 120 2.81 -20.51 -3.09
#